data_AF-A0A1I3YBL6-F1
#
_entry.id   AF-A0A1I3YBL6-F1
#
_cell.length_a   1.000
_cell.length_b   1.000
_cell.length_c   1.000
_cell.angle_alpha   90.00
_cell.angle_beta   90.00
_cell.angle_gamma   90.00
#
_symmetry.space_group_name_H-M   'P 1'
#
loop_
_entity.id
_entity.type
_entity.pdbx_description
1 polymer ?
#
loop_
_entity_poly.entity_id
_entity_poly.type
_entity_poly.pdbx_seq_one_letter_code
_entity_poly.pdbx_strand_id
1 'polypeptide(L)'
;MDGERAARLRGLLVRRLITMTRAADEHFTLLHLFLLPPAPGETRFLLYEVIEPVDPSIPVRQVVEAVREELAATGDPRLVSGGDTRWQRIDPGLRGHYAGTGARFTPPNSDSAGTTILRMADGTAVVVTLDADGEPAVLQTSQPVVLGEAVYPAIRHMPVTEELPFVLVDTCARLLWEAGETPPRFRPFG
;
A
#
# COMPACT_ATOMS: atom_id res chain seq x y z
N MET A 1 11.67 -11.88 -14.56
CA MET A 1 11.81 -10.43 -14.41
C MET A 1 13.28 -10.17 -14.14
N ASP A 2 13.87 -9.16 -14.76
CA ASP A 2 15.19 -8.68 -14.34
C ASP A 2 15.03 -8.06 -12.94
N GLY A 3 15.88 -8.44 -12.00
CA GLY A 3 15.79 -8.01 -10.60
C GLY A 3 15.84 -6.49 -10.46
N GLU A 4 16.53 -5.80 -11.38
CA GLU A 4 16.58 -4.34 -11.44
C GLU A 4 15.21 -3.72 -11.78
N ARG A 5 14.48 -4.28 -12.76
CA ARG A 5 13.15 -3.77 -13.14
C ARG A 5 12.16 -3.89 -11.99
N ALA A 6 12.22 -5.00 -11.25
CA ALA A 6 11.41 -5.20 -10.05
C ALA A 6 11.70 -4.12 -9.00
N ALA A 7 12.99 -3.89 -8.71
CA ALA A 7 13.42 -2.92 -7.73
C ALA A 7 13.03 -1.48 -8.11
N ARG A 8 13.09 -1.13 -9.40
CA ARG A 8 12.61 0.17 -9.93
C ARG A 8 11.11 0.33 -9.78
N LEU A 9 10.32 -0.69 -10.08
CA LEU A 9 8.87 -0.64 -9.87
C LEU A 9 8.53 -0.43 -8.39
N ARG A 10 9.15 -1.18 -7.48
CA ARG A 10 8.96 -0.98 -6.03
C ARG A 10 9.32 0.43 -5.61
N GLY A 11 10.41 0.97 -6.14
CA GLY A 11 10.81 2.35 -5.89
C GLY A 11 9.79 3.39 -6.35
N LEU A 12 9.10 3.16 -7.48
CA LEU A 12 7.97 4.01 -7.90
C LEU A 12 6.81 3.94 -6.91
N LEU A 13 6.47 2.75 -6.42
CA LEU A 13 5.44 2.57 -5.39
C LEU A 13 5.85 3.30 -4.09
N VAL A 14 7.09 3.10 -3.61
CA VAL A 14 7.63 3.77 -2.41
C VAL A 14 7.62 5.29 -2.55
N ARG A 15 8.03 5.84 -3.71
CA ARG A 15 7.99 7.28 -3.97
C ARG A 15 6.58 7.83 -3.81
N ARG A 16 5.60 7.09 -4.32
CA ARG A 16 4.20 7.48 -4.25
C ARG A 16 3.67 7.38 -2.82
N LEU A 17 4.06 6.36 -2.05
CA LEU A 17 3.77 6.28 -0.61
C LEU A 17 4.26 7.54 0.11
N ILE A 18 5.53 7.92 -0.06
CA ILE A 18 6.12 9.14 0.55
C ILE A 18 5.27 10.36 0.23
N THR A 19 4.86 10.52 -1.03
CA THR A 19 4.05 11.68 -1.46
C THR A 19 2.67 11.69 -0.80
N MET A 20 2.07 10.52 -0.58
CA MET A 20 0.70 10.37 -0.09
C MET A 20 0.62 10.42 1.44
N THR A 21 1.65 9.92 2.13
CA THR A 21 1.76 10.05 3.58
C THR A 21 1.75 11.51 4.04
N ARG A 22 2.35 12.42 3.26
CA ARG A 22 2.32 13.88 3.51
C ARG A 22 0.92 14.50 3.49
N ALA A 23 -0.09 13.83 2.94
CA ALA A 23 -1.43 14.37 2.73
C ALA A 23 -2.51 13.75 3.65
N ALA A 24 -2.11 12.99 4.68
CA ALA A 24 -3.04 12.30 5.55
C ALA A 24 -3.43 13.14 6.78
N ASP A 25 -4.73 13.39 6.96
CA ASP A 25 -5.28 14.16 8.08
C ASP A 25 -5.72 13.27 9.27
N GLU A 26 -5.68 11.94 9.11
CA GLU A 26 -6.19 10.96 10.07
C GLU A 26 -5.06 10.22 10.80
N HIS A 27 -5.35 9.80 12.04
CA HIS A 27 -4.39 9.18 12.94
C HIS A 27 -4.07 7.73 12.56
N PHE A 28 -5.03 7.00 12.00
CA PHE A 28 -4.87 5.63 11.52
C PHE A 28 -5.77 5.35 10.31
N THR A 29 -5.19 4.93 9.19
CA THR A 29 -5.96 4.55 7.99
C THR A 29 -5.44 3.25 7.38
N LEU A 30 -6.36 2.45 6.86
CA LEU A 30 -6.05 1.31 6.00
C LEU A 30 -6.10 1.78 4.54
N LEU A 31 -5.10 1.41 3.75
CA LEU A 31 -4.98 1.85 2.36
C LEU A 31 -4.69 0.66 1.44
N HIS A 32 -5.23 0.76 0.22
CA HIS A 32 -4.99 -0.20 -0.86
C HIS A 32 -4.48 0.52 -2.09
N LEU A 33 -3.39 0.05 -2.66
CA LEU A 33 -2.74 0.63 -3.82
C LEU A 33 -3.15 -0.09 -5.09
N PHE A 34 -3.40 0.70 -6.13
CA PHE A 34 -3.74 0.19 -7.45
C PHE A 34 -2.92 0.87 -8.54
N LEU A 35 -2.40 0.08 -9.47
CA LEU A 35 -1.72 0.54 -10.66
C LEU A 35 -2.67 0.48 -11.86
N LEU A 36 -3.14 1.64 -12.31
CA LEU A 36 -3.97 1.79 -13.50
C LEU A 36 -3.10 1.75 -14.76
N PRO A 37 -3.30 0.77 -15.66
CA PRO A 37 -2.61 0.78 -16.94
C PRO A 37 -2.99 2.01 -17.79
N PRO A 38 -2.05 2.49 -18.63
CA PRO A 38 -2.32 3.60 -19.53
C PRO A 38 -3.56 3.35 -20.39
N ALA A 39 -4.30 4.42 -20.71
CA ALA A 39 -5.32 4.31 -21.74
C ALA A 39 -4.68 4.02 -23.12
N PRO A 40 -5.43 3.50 -24.10
CA PRO A 40 -4.92 3.35 -25.46
C PRO A 40 -4.34 4.66 -25.99
N GLY A 41 -3.06 4.65 -26.39
CA GLY A 41 -2.33 5.85 -26.85
C GLY A 41 -1.54 6.58 -25.75
N GLU A 42 -1.68 6.18 -24.48
CA GLU A 42 -0.87 6.67 -23.37
C GLU A 42 0.27 5.70 -23.05
N THR A 43 1.30 6.18 -22.34
CA THR A 43 2.47 5.36 -21.96
C THR A 43 2.70 5.28 -20.46
N ARG A 44 1.91 6.00 -19.66
CA ARG A 44 2.14 6.15 -18.22
C ARG A 44 1.09 5.42 -17.42
N PHE A 45 1.56 4.60 -16.49
CA PHE A 45 0.73 4.06 -15.42
C PHE A 45 0.36 5.17 -14.43
N LEU A 46 -0.84 5.09 -13.87
CA LEU A 46 -1.25 5.91 -12.73
C LEU A 46 -1.32 5.05 -11.48
N LEU A 47 -0.92 5.62 -10.34
CA LEU A 47 -1.01 4.96 -9.03
C LEU A 47 -1.95 5.77 -8.14
N TYR A 48 -2.98 5.10 -7.64
CA TYR A 48 -3.96 5.67 -6.72
C TYR A 48 -4.12 4.80 -5.47
N GLU A 49 -4.53 5.43 -4.36
CA GLU A 49 -4.97 4.71 -3.16
C GLU A 49 -6.48 4.66 -3.08
N VAL A 50 -6.97 3.62 -2.46
CA VAL A 50 -8.30 3.52 -1.89
C VAL A 50 -8.10 3.48 -0.38
N ILE A 51 -8.71 4.43 0.32
CA ILE A 51 -8.68 4.47 1.78
C ILE A 51 -9.92 3.74 2.28
N GLU A 52 -9.71 2.77 3.14
CA GLU A 52 -10.77 2.12 3.90
C GLU A 52 -10.87 2.84 5.26
N PRO A 53 -12.06 3.35 5.62
CA PRO A 53 -12.24 4.01 6.91
C PRO A 53 -12.06 2.99 8.02
N VAL A 54 -11.20 3.31 8.98
CA VAL A 54 -11.03 2.51 10.18
C VAL A 54 -11.34 3.38 11.37
N ASP A 55 -12.20 2.91 12.27
CA ASP A 55 -12.45 3.59 13.53
C ASP A 55 -11.18 3.51 14.41
N PRO A 56 -10.50 4.64 14.67
CA PRO A 56 -9.26 4.63 15.44
C PRO A 56 -9.48 4.32 16.92
N SER A 57 -10.73 4.32 17.40
CA SER A 57 -11.07 3.95 18.78
C SER A 57 -11.17 2.42 18.98
N ILE A 58 -11.26 1.67 17.89
CA ILE A 58 -11.39 0.21 17.92
C ILE A 58 -9.99 -0.43 18.01
N PRO A 59 -9.78 -1.44 18.88
CA PRO A 59 -8.52 -2.18 18.92
C PRO A 59 -8.18 -2.79 17.57
N VAL A 60 -6.92 -2.71 17.13
CA VAL A 60 -6.46 -3.22 15.82
C VAL A 60 -6.92 -4.65 15.55
N ARG A 61 -6.95 -5.53 16.56
CA ARG A 61 -7.46 -6.90 16.39
C ARG A 61 -8.93 -6.94 15.92
N GLN A 62 -9.79 -6.07 16.44
CA GLN A 62 -11.19 -6.03 16.02
C GLN A 62 -11.33 -5.44 14.61
N VAL A 63 -10.49 -4.46 14.25
CA VAL A 63 -10.36 -3.98 12.87
C VAL A 63 -10.02 -5.13 11.93
N VAL A 64 -9.05 -5.99 12.29
CA VAL A 64 -8.67 -7.16 11.48
C VAL A 64 -9.86 -8.06 11.18
N GLU A 65 -10.69 -8.34 12.19
CA GLU A 65 -11.85 -9.22 12.01
C GLU A 65 -12.92 -8.58 11.12
N ALA A 66 -13.20 -7.28 11.31
CA ALA A 66 -14.18 -6.54 10.51
C ALA A 66 -13.75 -6.43 9.03
N VAL A 67 -12.52 -5.99 8.78
CA VAL A 67 -11.93 -5.88 7.44
C VAL A 67 -11.89 -7.25 6.77
N ARG A 68 -11.58 -8.33 7.52
CA ARG A 68 -11.59 -9.69 6.98
C ARG A 68 -12.98 -10.08 6.47
N GLU A 69 -14.01 -9.84 7.26
CA GLU A 69 -15.39 -10.21 6.90
C GLU A 69 -15.85 -9.42 5.66
N GLU A 70 -15.59 -8.12 5.62
CA GLU A 70 -16.02 -7.26 4.52
C GLU A 70 -15.23 -7.48 3.22
N LEU A 71 -13.89 -7.59 3.29
CA LEU A 71 -13.07 -7.89 2.12
C LEU A 71 -13.32 -9.31 1.59
N ALA A 72 -13.60 -10.28 2.46
CA ALA A 72 -13.97 -11.63 2.01
C ALA A 72 -15.32 -11.64 1.27
N ALA A 73 -16.26 -10.79 1.66
CA ALA A 73 -17.56 -10.67 1.00
C ALA A 73 -17.47 -9.91 -0.34
N THR A 74 -16.67 -8.85 -0.40
CA THR A 74 -16.58 -7.95 -1.57
C THR A 74 -15.54 -8.39 -2.60
N GLY A 75 -14.42 -8.95 -2.16
CA GLY A 75 -13.29 -9.35 -3.01
C GLY A 75 -12.51 -8.18 -3.64
N ASP A 76 -12.94 -6.94 -3.43
CA ASP A 76 -12.31 -5.73 -3.96
C ASP A 76 -12.45 -4.56 -2.96
N PRO A 77 -11.34 -4.00 -2.44
CA PRO A 77 -11.37 -2.88 -1.52
C PRO A 77 -12.06 -1.63 -2.07
N ARG A 78 -12.18 -1.49 -3.40
CA ARG A 78 -12.93 -0.39 -4.04
C ARG A 78 -14.44 -0.48 -3.80
N LEU A 79 -14.93 -1.64 -3.42
CA LEU A 79 -16.36 -1.95 -3.29
C LEU A 79 -16.81 -2.09 -1.82
N VAL A 80 -15.91 -1.87 -0.87
CA VAL A 80 -16.17 -1.79 0.57
C VAL A 80 -17.14 -0.63 0.88
N SER A 81 -18.11 -0.88 1.75
CA SER A 81 -19.15 0.09 2.09
C SER A 81 -18.57 1.25 2.90
N GLY A 82 -18.88 2.49 2.51
CA GLY A 82 -18.32 3.68 3.16
C GLY A 82 -16.84 3.93 2.83
N GLY A 83 -16.22 3.10 1.97
CA GLY A 83 -14.88 3.30 1.47
C GLY A 83 -14.72 4.58 0.63
N ASP A 84 -13.47 5.01 0.43
CA ASP A 84 -13.15 6.14 -0.44
C ASP A 84 -13.72 5.92 -1.85
N THR A 85 -14.41 6.93 -2.39
CA THR A 85 -14.99 6.90 -3.75
C THR A 85 -14.20 7.76 -4.74
N ARG A 86 -13.15 8.48 -4.30
CA ARG A 86 -12.33 9.35 -5.16
C ARG A 86 -11.68 8.58 -6.31
N TRP A 87 -11.41 7.28 -6.13
CA TRP A 87 -10.87 6.41 -7.17
C TRP A 87 -11.79 6.31 -8.39
N GLN A 88 -13.12 6.49 -8.26
CA GLN A 88 -14.07 6.38 -9.37
C GLN A 88 -13.79 7.41 -10.48
N ARG A 89 -13.21 8.55 -10.13
CA ARG A 89 -12.78 9.57 -11.11
C ARG A 89 -11.51 9.18 -11.85
N ILE A 90 -10.71 8.28 -11.29
CA ILE A 90 -9.41 7.84 -11.81
C ILE A 90 -9.58 6.53 -12.61
N ASP A 91 -10.31 5.57 -12.04
CA ASP A 91 -10.53 4.24 -12.59
C ASP A 91 -12.02 3.82 -12.54
N PRO A 92 -12.90 4.50 -13.31
CA PRO A 92 -14.33 4.17 -13.34
C PRO A 92 -14.63 2.76 -13.88
N GLY A 93 -13.68 2.18 -14.62
CA GLY A 93 -13.81 0.86 -15.24
C GLY A 93 -13.19 -0.28 -14.43
N LEU A 94 -12.74 -0.03 -13.19
CA LEU A 94 -12.09 -1.02 -12.32
C LEU A 94 -10.87 -1.72 -12.94
N ARG A 95 -10.15 -1.07 -13.86
CA ARG A 95 -9.01 -1.63 -14.61
C ARG A 95 -7.71 -1.68 -13.81
N GLY A 96 -7.65 -0.98 -12.68
CA GLY A 96 -6.48 -0.92 -11.82
C GLY A 96 -6.04 -2.30 -11.32
N HIS A 97 -4.75 -2.59 -11.45
CA HIS A 97 -4.14 -3.78 -10.88
C HIS A 97 -3.79 -3.54 -9.42
N TYR A 98 -4.17 -4.46 -8.55
CA TYR A 98 -3.80 -4.39 -7.15
C TYR A 98 -2.27 -4.43 -6.97
N ALA A 99 -1.73 -3.43 -6.26
CA ALA A 99 -0.30 -3.22 -6.07
C ALA A 99 0.15 -3.42 -4.61
N GLY A 100 -0.78 -3.45 -3.66
CA GLY A 100 -0.50 -3.73 -2.25
C GLY A 100 -1.53 -3.12 -1.30
N THR A 101 -1.38 -3.43 -0.02
CA THR A 101 -2.16 -2.84 1.08
C THR A 101 -1.24 -2.42 2.20
N GLY A 102 -1.65 -1.42 2.96
CA GLY A 102 -0.85 -0.85 4.03
C GLY A 102 -1.69 -0.16 5.08
N ALA A 103 -1.01 0.21 6.14
CA ALA A 103 -1.56 1.01 7.22
C ALA A 103 -0.73 2.28 7.36
N ARG A 104 -1.40 3.41 7.53
CA ARG A 104 -0.77 4.70 7.79
C ARG A 104 -1.13 5.18 9.17
N PHE A 105 -0.14 5.73 9.88
CA PHE A 105 -0.23 6.21 11.24
C PHE A 105 0.34 7.62 11.32
N THR A 106 -0.43 8.54 11.87
CA THR A 106 0.03 9.91 12.12
C THR A 106 -0.08 10.15 13.62
N PRO A 107 1.04 10.11 14.37
CA PRO A 107 0.98 10.31 15.80
C PRO A 107 0.66 11.77 16.12
N PRO A 108 -0.24 12.04 17.08
CA PRO A 108 -0.54 13.40 17.49
C PRO A 108 0.69 14.00 18.18
N ASN A 109 1.00 15.27 17.88
CA ASN A 109 2.11 16.01 18.49
C ASN A 109 3.50 15.35 18.36
N SER A 110 3.76 14.67 17.24
CA SER A 110 5.08 14.10 16.96
C SER A 110 5.90 14.96 16.00
N ASP A 111 7.22 14.86 16.08
CA ASP A 111 8.16 15.44 15.12
C ASP A 111 8.19 14.64 13.77
N SER A 112 7.13 13.88 13.48
CA SER A 112 6.99 13.03 12.30
C SER A 112 5.71 13.37 11.55
N ALA A 113 5.81 13.46 10.22
CA ALA A 113 4.63 13.55 9.34
C ALA A 113 3.88 12.21 9.18
N GLY A 114 4.33 11.15 9.86
CA GLY A 114 3.64 9.87 9.93
C GLY A 114 4.47 8.69 9.45
N THR A 115 3.99 7.49 9.78
CA THR A 115 4.56 6.20 9.35
C THR A 115 3.57 5.49 8.45
N THR A 116 4.07 4.94 7.35
CA THR A 116 3.32 4.04 6.49
C THR A 116 4.03 2.70 6.43
N ILE A 117 3.28 1.64 6.74
CA ILE A 117 3.71 0.25 6.58
C ILE A 117 2.89 -0.38 5.47
N LEU A 118 3.49 -1.23 4.64
CA LEU A 118 2.84 -1.78 3.46
C LEU A 118 3.33 -3.20 3.17
N ARG A 119 2.41 -4.04 2.70
CA ARG A 119 2.69 -5.25 1.92
C ARG A 119 2.35 -5.02 0.45
N MET A 120 3.36 -5.07 -0.41
CA MET A 120 3.19 -5.02 -1.86
C MET A 120 2.64 -6.35 -2.39
N ALA A 121 2.01 -6.30 -3.56
CA ALA A 121 1.46 -7.48 -4.24
C ALA A 121 2.53 -8.53 -4.60
N ASP A 122 3.80 -8.14 -4.70
CA ASP A 122 4.92 -9.07 -4.92
C ASP A 122 5.52 -9.64 -3.61
N GLY A 123 4.86 -9.39 -2.48
CA GLY A 123 5.30 -9.83 -1.15
C GLY A 123 6.30 -8.91 -0.47
N THR A 124 6.75 -7.82 -1.11
CA THR A 124 7.69 -6.88 -0.48
C THR A 124 7.03 -6.16 0.70
N ALA A 125 7.68 -6.24 1.88
CA ALA A 125 7.33 -5.41 3.03
C ALA A 125 8.05 -4.07 2.90
N VAL A 126 7.36 -2.98 3.22
CA VAL A 126 7.91 -1.63 3.24
C VAL A 126 7.46 -0.92 4.51
N VAL A 127 8.40 -0.23 5.16
CA VAL A 127 8.12 0.75 6.20
C VAL A 127 8.79 2.06 5.84
N VAL A 128 7.99 3.14 5.87
CA VAL A 128 8.44 4.50 5.64
C VAL A 128 7.97 5.36 6.80
N THR A 129 8.88 6.06 7.47
CA THR A 129 8.54 7.12 8.42
C THR A 129 9.08 8.43 7.88
N LEU A 130 8.21 9.43 7.82
CA LEU A 130 8.56 10.78 7.39
C LEU A 130 8.83 11.66 8.61
N ASP A 131 9.85 12.51 8.55
CA ASP A 131 10.04 13.57 9.53
C ASP A 131 9.01 14.71 9.35
N ALA A 132 9.10 15.74 10.20
CA ALA A 132 8.21 16.92 10.13
C ALA A 132 8.31 17.70 8.81
N ASP A 133 9.44 17.63 8.10
CA ASP A 133 9.64 18.24 6.78
C ASP A 133 9.08 17.37 5.64
N GLY A 134 8.59 16.17 5.98
CA GLY A 134 8.05 15.20 5.04
C GLY A 134 9.12 14.37 4.34
N GLU A 135 10.38 14.44 4.77
CA GLU A 135 11.48 13.67 4.21
C GLU A 135 11.60 12.29 4.89
N PRO A 136 12.07 11.25 4.16
CA PRO A 136 12.17 9.91 4.75
C PRO A 136 13.23 9.83 5.87
N ALA A 137 12.78 9.82 7.12
CA ALA A 137 13.63 9.56 8.29
C ALA A 137 13.95 8.06 8.44
N VAL A 138 13.00 7.20 8.06
CA VAL A 138 13.17 5.74 8.01
C VAL A 138 12.62 5.23 6.69
N LEU A 139 13.42 4.40 6.00
CA LEU A 139 12.98 3.60 4.86
C LEU A 139 13.56 2.20 5.00
N GLN A 140 12.68 1.22 5.24
CA GLN A 140 13.04 -0.19 5.37
C GLN A 140 12.23 -1.03 4.38
N THR A 141 12.90 -1.92 3.66
CA THR A 141 12.26 -2.78 2.67
C THR A 141 12.78 -4.21 2.77
N SER A 142 11.90 -5.22 2.65
CA SER A 142 12.33 -6.63 2.69
C SER A 142 12.94 -7.13 1.36
N GLN A 143 12.79 -6.34 0.30
CA GLN A 143 13.41 -6.57 -1.01
C GLN A 143 14.06 -5.27 -1.50
N PRO A 144 15.03 -5.33 -2.43
CA PRO A 144 15.69 -4.12 -2.93
C PRO A 144 14.69 -3.20 -3.65
N VAL A 145 14.86 -1.89 -3.44
CA VAL A 145 14.09 -0.84 -4.12
C VAL A 145 15.03 0.21 -4.72
N VAL A 146 14.64 0.82 -5.84
CA VAL A 146 15.42 1.89 -6.49
C VAL A 146 14.60 3.18 -6.50
N LEU A 147 14.98 4.14 -5.66
CA LEU A 147 14.31 5.43 -5.55
C LEU A 147 15.17 6.51 -6.22
N GLY A 148 14.72 7.01 -7.37
CA GLY A 148 15.54 7.88 -8.21
C GLY A 148 16.76 7.11 -8.73
N GLU A 149 17.96 7.57 -8.37
CA GLU A 149 19.24 6.90 -8.69
C GLU A 149 19.77 6.05 -7.53
N ALA A 150 19.17 6.15 -6.34
CA ALA A 150 19.61 5.44 -5.15
C ALA A 150 19.04 4.02 -5.06
N VAL A 151 19.90 3.06 -4.72
CA VAL A 151 19.50 1.67 -4.45
C VAL A 151 19.43 1.47 -2.94
N TYR A 152 18.26 1.06 -2.46
CA TYR A 152 18.03 0.68 -1.07
C TYR A 152 18.05 -0.84 -0.98
N PRO A 153 18.98 -1.44 -0.23
CA PRO A 153 19.11 -2.89 -0.13
C PRO A 153 17.99 -3.48 0.72
N ALA A 154 17.75 -4.78 0.53
CA ALA A 154 16.84 -5.55 1.37
C ALA A 154 17.34 -5.65 2.81
N ILE A 155 16.45 -5.43 3.77
CA ILE A 155 16.66 -5.70 5.18
C ILE A 155 16.13 -7.10 5.49
N ARG A 156 17.04 -7.97 5.95
CA ARG A 156 16.72 -9.40 6.19
C ARG A 156 15.74 -9.62 7.34
N HIS A 157 15.73 -8.72 8.32
CA HIS A 157 14.86 -8.80 9.49
C HIS A 157 14.32 -7.42 9.80
N MET A 158 13.01 -7.25 9.65
CA MET A 158 12.28 -6.01 9.93
C MET A 158 11.42 -6.26 11.16
N PRO A 159 11.84 -5.87 12.39
CA PRO A 159 11.09 -6.18 13.62
C PRO A 159 9.61 -5.78 13.56
N VAL A 160 9.32 -4.66 12.90
CA VAL A 160 7.97 -4.13 12.67
C VAL A 160 7.03 -5.09 11.93
N THR A 161 7.54 -6.13 11.27
CA THR A 161 6.68 -7.13 10.60
C THR A 161 5.95 -8.04 11.59
N GLU A 162 6.36 -8.03 12.86
CA GLU A 162 5.70 -8.78 13.94
C GLU A 162 4.60 -7.95 14.64
N GLU A 163 4.46 -6.67 14.29
CA GLU A 163 3.53 -5.73 14.91
C GLU A 163 2.08 -5.93 14.40
N LEU A 164 1.09 -5.67 15.27
CA LEU A 164 -0.33 -5.85 14.95
C LEU A 164 -0.79 -5.13 13.66
N PRO A 165 -0.41 -3.86 13.42
CA PRO A 165 -0.64 -3.20 12.14
C PRO A 165 -0.19 -3.98 10.90
N PHE A 166 0.97 -4.62 10.98
CA PHE A 166 1.53 -5.34 9.86
C PHE A 166 0.85 -6.71 9.68
N VAL A 167 0.45 -7.34 10.78
CA VAL A 167 -0.40 -8.55 10.76
C VAL A 167 -1.77 -8.28 10.10
N LEU A 168 -2.37 -7.12 10.35
CA LEU A 168 -3.58 -6.67 9.64
C LEU A 168 -3.33 -6.59 8.12
N VAL A 169 -2.26 -5.90 7.74
CA VAL A 169 -1.85 -5.74 6.33
C VAL A 169 -1.60 -7.09 5.66
N ASP A 170 -0.92 -8.03 6.32
CA ASP A 170 -0.68 -9.38 5.79
C ASP A 170 -1.98 -10.19 5.67
N THR A 171 -2.92 -10.00 6.60
CA THR A 171 -4.25 -10.63 6.52
C THR A 171 -5.01 -10.12 5.29
N CYS A 172 -5.03 -8.81 5.07
CA CYS A 172 -5.69 -8.20 3.91
C CYS A 172 -5.03 -8.65 2.59
N ALA A 173 -3.70 -8.62 2.54
CA ALA A 173 -2.95 -9.06 1.36
C ALA A 173 -3.28 -10.51 1.00
N ARG A 174 -3.32 -11.39 2.00
CA ARG A 174 -3.68 -12.80 1.81
C ARG A 174 -5.11 -12.97 1.30
N LEU A 175 -6.09 -12.30 1.89
CA LEU A 175 -7.49 -12.43 1.43
C LEU A 175 -7.65 -12.00 -0.02
N LEU A 176 -7.00 -10.91 -0.41
CA LEU A 176 -7.04 -10.40 -1.78
C LEU A 176 -6.24 -11.28 -2.76
N TRP A 177 -5.26 -12.05 -2.27
CA TRP A 177 -4.58 -13.08 -3.06
C TRP A 177 -5.40 -14.37 -3.18
N GLU A 178 -6.11 -14.78 -2.13
CA GLU A 178 -6.88 -16.03 -2.08
C GLU A 178 -8.25 -15.90 -2.78
N ALA A 179 -8.87 -14.71 -2.76
CA ALA A 179 -10.13 -14.44 -3.45
C ALA A 179 -10.00 -14.47 -5.00
N GLY A 180 -8.77 -14.45 -5.53
CA GLY A 180 -8.50 -14.63 -6.95
C GLY A 180 -7.72 -15.92 -7.19
N GLU A 181 -8.41 -17.01 -7.56
CA GLU A 181 -7.75 -18.22 -8.03
C GLU A 181 -6.81 -17.88 -9.20
N THR A 182 -5.52 -17.97 -8.91
CA THR A 182 -4.37 -17.62 -9.76
C THR A 182 -4.15 -16.11 -9.90
N PRO A 183 -3.03 -15.56 -9.38
CA PRO A 183 -2.71 -14.17 -9.66
C PRO A 183 -2.53 -14.03 -11.19
N PRO A 184 -3.14 -13.04 -11.85
CA PRO A 184 -2.53 -12.57 -13.07
C PRO A 184 -1.11 -12.21 -12.67
N ARG A 185 -0.11 -12.87 -13.26
CA ARG A 185 1.26 -12.37 -13.20
C ARG A 185 1.15 -10.91 -13.59
N PHE A 186 1.40 -10.03 -12.63
CA PHE A 186 1.43 -8.61 -12.87
C PHE A 186 2.45 -8.39 -14.01
N ARG A 187 1.93 -8.15 -15.22
CA ARG A 187 2.68 -7.90 -16.45
C ARG A 187 2.43 -6.45 -16.83
N PRO A 188 3.15 -5.50 -16.21
CA PRO A 188 3.00 -4.09 -16.52
C PRO A 188 3.58 -3.75 -17.89
N PHE A 189 4.36 -4.65 -18.50
CA PHE A 189 4.94 -4.45 -19.82
C PHE A 189 4.90 -5.80 -20.53
N GLY A 190 4.22 -5.83 -21.69
CA GLY A 190 4.13 -7.00 -22.56
C GLY A 190 5.50 -7.51 -22.99
#